data_AF-A0A1A8M7L6-F1
#
_entry.id   AF-A0A1A8M7L6-F1
#
_cell.length_a   1.000
_cell.length_b   1.000
_cell.length_c   1.000
_cell.angle_alpha   90.00
_cell.angle_beta   90.00
_cell.angle_gamma   90.00
#
_symmetry.space_group_name_H-M   'P 1'
#
loop_
_entity.id
_entity.type
_entity.pdbx_description
1 polymer ?
#
loop_
_entity_poly.entity_id
_entity_poly.type
_entity_poly.pdbx_seq_one_letter_code
_entity_poly.pdbx_strand_id
1 'polypeptide(L)'
;DSKQLTDWSEKIMDSQYEWLFLNMSVTNDTVSYFGFNQTLIVYTVKMKRRSILYVANFLLPVLFFLFLDFASLLMSNSSGEKIGFKITVLLAVTVMQ
;
A
#
# COMPACT_ATOMS: atom_id res chain seq x y z
N ASP A 1 4.62 20.89 25.84
CA ASP A 1 4.13 21.22 24.49
C ASP A 1 4.61 20.28 23.40
N SER A 2 5.91 20.13 23.13
CA SER A 2 6.41 19.24 22.05
C SER A 2 6.00 17.76 22.21
N LYS A 3 6.03 17.21 23.44
CA LYS A 3 5.61 15.83 23.70
C LYS A 3 4.12 15.57 23.41
N GLN A 4 3.26 16.52 23.76
CA GLN A 4 1.81 16.38 23.51
C GLN A 4 1.48 16.48 22.02
N LEU A 5 2.20 17.32 21.28
CA LEU A 5 2.08 17.40 19.82
C LEU A 5 2.48 16.08 19.14
N THR A 6 3.55 15.45 19.60
CA THR A 6 3.96 14.12 19.09
C THR A 6 2.89 13.07 19.36
N ASP A 7 2.37 12.96 20.60
CA ASP A 7 1.35 11.97 20.95
C ASP A 7 0.03 12.18 20.19
N TRP A 8 -0.38 13.43 19.96
CA TRP A 8 -1.56 13.75 19.15
C TRP A 8 -1.34 13.43 17.67
N SER A 9 -0.16 13.73 17.14
CA SER A 9 0.18 13.43 15.75
C SER A 9 0.22 11.91 15.49
N GLU A 10 0.68 11.13 16.45
CA GLU A 10 0.69 9.67 16.39
C GLU A 10 -0.74 9.12 16.36
N LYS A 11 -1.62 9.57 17.28
CA LYS A 11 -3.01 9.13 17.34
C LYS A 11 -3.84 9.49 16.11
N ILE A 12 -3.66 10.70 15.56
CA ILE A 12 -4.40 11.13 14.36
C ILE A 12 -3.94 10.33 13.14
N MET A 13 -2.65 10.01 13.04
CA MET A 13 -2.08 9.39 11.85
C MET A 13 -2.21 7.87 11.84
N ASP A 14 -2.40 7.24 13.00
CA ASP A 14 -2.80 5.83 13.10
C ASP A 14 -4.20 5.56 12.51
N SER A 15 -5.05 6.60 12.42
CA SER A 15 -6.33 6.52 11.70
C SER A 15 -6.20 6.51 10.16
N GLN A 16 -5.01 6.81 9.62
CA GLN A 16 -4.76 6.84 8.18
C GLN A 16 -4.18 5.50 7.71
N TYR A 17 -5.05 4.65 7.16
CA TYR A 17 -4.72 3.26 6.78
C TYR A 17 -3.61 3.10 5.73
N GLU A 18 -3.32 4.14 4.93
CA GLU A 18 -2.36 4.06 3.82
C GLU A 18 -0.92 4.44 4.20
N TRP A 19 -0.73 5.33 5.18
CA TRP A 19 0.56 5.91 5.52
C TRP A 19 0.85 5.78 7.01
N LEU A 20 1.86 4.98 7.33
CA LEU A 20 2.39 4.82 8.67
C LEU A 20 3.31 6.01 9.00
N PHE A 21 2.97 6.77 10.02
CA PHE A 21 3.88 7.77 10.57
C PHE A 21 5.09 7.09 11.22
N LEU A 22 6.30 7.57 10.90
CA LEU A 22 7.53 7.06 11.51
C LEU A 22 8.08 8.05 12.54
N ASN A 23 8.33 9.29 12.11
CA ASN A 23 8.80 10.36 12.99
C ASN A 23 8.63 11.72 12.34
N MET A 24 8.72 12.76 13.17
CA MET A 24 8.80 14.15 12.76
C MET A 24 10.00 14.79 13.46
N SER A 25 10.84 15.49 12.72
CA SER A 25 11.95 16.28 13.27
C SER A 25 11.79 17.75 12.90
N VAL A 26 12.02 18.62 13.87
CA VAL A 26 11.98 20.08 13.70
C VAL A 26 13.40 20.60 13.78
N THR A 27 13.87 21.25 12.71
CA THR A 27 15.20 21.88 12.66
C THR A 27 15.02 23.38 12.51
N ASN A 28 15.66 24.13 13.42
CA ASN A 28 15.68 25.59 13.39
C ASN A 28 17.03 26.01 12.80
N ASP A 29 17.00 26.63 11.64
CA ASP A 29 18.19 27.20 11.00
C ASP A 29 18.04 28.72 10.91
N THR A 30 19.15 29.43 10.95
CA THR A 30 19.18 30.86 10.65
C THR A 30 19.89 31.04 9.31
N VAL A 31 19.16 31.56 8.32
CA VAL A 31 19.70 31.74 6.97
C VAL A 31 19.64 33.22 6.60
N SER A 32 20.71 33.72 5.96
CA SER A 32 20.84 35.13 5.58
C SER A 32 20.87 35.32 4.06
N TYR A 33 19.88 34.77 3.35
CA TYR A 33 19.82 34.88 1.88
C TYR A 33 19.70 36.31 1.35
N PHE A 34 19.18 37.25 2.15
CA PHE A 34 18.89 38.63 1.73
C PHE A 34 19.68 39.71 2.51
N GLY A 35 20.80 39.35 3.15
CA GLY A 35 21.62 40.30 3.91
C GLY A 35 21.09 40.64 5.31
N PHE A 36 20.05 39.94 5.77
CA PHE A 36 19.56 39.96 7.15
C PHE A 36 19.26 38.53 7.63
N ASN A 37 19.40 38.29 8.93
CA ASN A 37 19.19 36.96 9.52
C ASN A 37 17.70 36.63 9.56
N GLN A 38 17.29 35.57 8.85
CA GLN A 38 15.94 35.02 8.90
C GLN A 38 15.96 33.70 9.66
N THR A 39 15.04 33.54 10.61
CA THR A 39 14.83 32.29 11.33
C THR A 39 13.94 31.38 10.48
N LEU A 40 14.50 30.24 10.06
CA LEU A 40 13.84 29.22 9.27
C LEU A 40 13.52 28.04 10.20
N ILE A 41 12.25 27.64 10.27
CA ILE A 41 11.82 26.46 11.00
C ILE A 41 11.38 25.42 9.98
N VAL A 42 12.12 24.31 9.88
CA VAL A 42 11.85 23.22 8.94
C VAL A 42 11.22 22.05 9.70
N TYR A 43 9.98 21.72 9.33
CA TYR A 43 9.28 20.54 9.81
C TYR A 43 9.50 19.40 8.81
N THR A 44 10.28 18.40 9.19
CA THR A 44 10.51 17.21 8.37
C THR A 44 9.64 16.07 8.88
N VAL A 45 8.71 15.58 8.06
CA VAL A 45 7.80 14.47 8.39
C VAL A 45 8.22 13.22 7.62
N LYS A 46 8.58 12.13 8.33
CA LYS A 46 8.87 10.84 7.72
C LYS A 46 7.67 9.91 7.83
N MET A 47 7.19 9.43 6.69
CA MET A 47 6.06 8.51 6.59
C MET A 47 6.44 7.31 5.71
N LYS A 48 5.83 6.15 5.98
CA LYS A 48 6.02 4.89 5.22
C LYS A 48 4.67 4.38 4.72
N ARG A 49 4.58 4.07 3.43
CA ARG A 49 3.36 3.50 2.83
C ARG A 49 3.13 2.05 3.30
N ARG A 50 1.91 1.72 3.72
CA ARG A 50 1.51 0.37 4.15
C ARG A 50 0.88 -0.40 2.98
N SER A 51 1.70 -1.12 2.22
CA SER A 51 1.24 -1.80 0.99
C SER A 51 0.46 -3.10 1.20
N ILE A 52 0.15 -3.49 2.44
CA ILE A 52 -0.37 -4.84 2.75
C ILE A 52 -1.72 -5.12 2.06
N LEU A 53 -2.61 -4.13 2.00
CA LEU A 53 -3.92 -4.26 1.33
C LEU A 53 -3.76 -4.34 -0.19
N TYR A 54 -2.85 -3.57 -0.77
CA TYR A 54 -2.53 -3.64 -2.20
C TYR A 54 -1.93 -4.99 -2.58
N VAL A 55 -1.04 -5.52 -1.75
CA VAL A 55 -0.44 -6.84 -1.96
C VAL A 55 -1.49 -7.93 -1.81
N ALA A 56 -2.39 -7.85 -0.83
CA ALA A 56 -3.48 -8.80 -0.68
C ALA A 56 -4.45 -8.76 -1.88
N ASN A 57 -4.81 -7.57 -2.37
CA ASN A 57 -5.66 -7.39 -3.54
C ASN A 57 -5.03 -7.91 -4.83
N PHE A 58 -3.69 -7.96 -4.93
CA PHE A 58 -2.98 -8.58 -6.04
C PHE A 58 -2.80 -10.10 -5.85
N LEU A 59 -2.51 -10.52 -4.63
CA LEU A 59 -2.23 -11.92 -4.30
C LEU A 59 -3.50 -12.78 -4.34
N LEU A 60 -4.66 -12.22 -4.00
CA LEU A 60 -5.95 -12.93 -4.01
C LEU A 60 -6.34 -13.42 -5.42
N PRO A 61 -6.27 -12.59 -6.48
CA PRO A 61 -6.38 -13.06 -7.87
C PRO A 61 -5.38 -14.16 -8.22
N VAL A 62 -4.10 -14.00 -7.86
CA VAL A 62 -3.04 -14.97 -8.19
C VAL A 62 -3.28 -16.31 -7.50
N LEU A 63 -3.62 -16.30 -6.21
CA LEU A 63 -3.95 -17.50 -5.46
C LEU A 63 -5.19 -18.20 -6.05
N PHE A 64 -6.22 -17.44 -6.42
CA PHE A 64 -7.40 -17.98 -7.08
C PHE A 64 -7.03 -18.72 -8.38
N PHE A 65 -6.21 -18.11 -9.24
CA PHE A 65 -5.69 -18.77 -10.44
C PHE A 65 -4.90 -20.05 -10.14
N LEU A 66 -4.05 -20.05 -9.11
CA LEU A 66 -3.29 -21.24 -8.72
C LEU A 66 -4.21 -22.38 -8.30
N PHE A 67 -5.22 -22.11 -7.46
CA PHE A 67 -6.21 -23.13 -7.07
C PHE A 67 -6.97 -23.70 -8.26
N LEU A 68 -7.33 -22.85 -9.22
CA LEU A 68 -8.01 -23.28 -10.43
C LEU A 68 -7.10 -24.13 -11.34
N ASP A 69 -5.80 -23.80 -11.42
CA ASP A 69 -4.85 -24.61 -12.18
C ASP A 69 -4.66 -26.00 -11.54
N PHE A 70 -4.55 -26.06 -10.21
CA PHE A 70 -4.58 -27.33 -9.46
C PHE A 70 -5.89 -28.11 -9.68
N ALA A 71 -7.04 -27.45 -9.62
CA ALA A 71 -8.34 -28.07 -9.89
C ALA A 71 -8.46 -28.59 -11.34
N SER A 72 -7.88 -27.86 -12.31
CA SER A 72 -7.85 -28.25 -13.72
C SER A 72 -6.96 -29.47 -13.98
N LEU A 73 -5.87 -29.61 -13.22
CA LEU A 73 -5.02 -30.80 -13.24
C LEU A 73 -5.73 -32.01 -12.60
N LEU A 74 -6.55 -31.78 -11.57
CA LEU A 74 -7.37 -32.81 -10.93
C LEU A 74 -8.58 -33.24 -11.78
N MET A 75 -9.13 -32.33 -12.61
CA MET A 75 -10.15 -32.65 -13.62
C MET A 75 -9.52 -33.51 -14.73
N SER A 76 -9.71 -34.81 -14.63
CA SER A 76 -9.18 -35.84 -15.53
C SER A 76 -10.01 -36.00 -16.82
N ASN A 77 -9.33 -36.01 -17.97
CA ASN A 77 -9.65 -36.68 -19.24
C ASN A 77 -10.75 -36.17 -20.21
N SER A 78 -11.36 -35.01 -20.01
CA SER A 78 -12.21 -34.37 -21.06
C SER A 78 -11.56 -33.06 -21.53
N SER A 79 -11.06 -33.03 -22.78
CA SER A 79 -10.29 -31.88 -23.28
C SER A 79 -11.13 -30.61 -23.46
N GLY A 80 -12.44 -30.75 -23.68
CA GLY A 80 -13.38 -29.64 -23.83
C GLY A 80 -13.68 -28.89 -22.54
N GLU A 81 -13.85 -29.61 -21.42
CA GLU A 81 -14.15 -28.99 -20.12
C GLU A 81 -12.96 -28.20 -19.55
N LYS A 82 -11.72 -28.61 -19.86
CA LYS A 82 -10.51 -27.87 -19.49
C LYS A 82 -10.41 -26.51 -20.18
N ILE A 83 -10.75 -26.46 -21.47
CA ILE A 83 -10.70 -25.22 -22.26
C ILE A 83 -11.81 -24.26 -21.82
N GLY A 84 -13.04 -24.77 -21.64
CA GLY A 84 -14.17 -23.96 -21.17
C GLY A 84 -13.90 -23.33 -19.81
N PHE A 85 -13.36 -24.10 -18.87
CA PHE A 85 -12.97 -23.61 -17.55
C PHE A 85 -11.93 -22.48 -17.62
N LYS A 86 -10.85 -22.64 -18.42
CA LYS A 86 -9.83 -21.59 -18.58
C LYS A 86 -10.40 -20.31 -19.20
N ILE A 87 -11.37 -20.41 -20.11
CA ILE A 87 -12.04 -19.24 -20.73
C ILE A 87 -12.90 -18.48 -19.72
N THR A 88 -13.71 -19.18 -18.90
CA THR A 88 -14.56 -18.52 -17.88
C THR A 88 -13.71 -17.80 -16.83
N VAL A 89 -12.56 -18.38 -16.46
CA VAL A 89 -11.63 -17.77 -15.52
C VAL A 89 -10.97 -16.53 -16.13
N LEU A 90 -10.52 -16.62 -17.39
CA LEU A 90 -9.97 -15.46 -18.11
C LEU A 90 -11.01 -14.33 -18.16
N LEU A 91 -12.26 -14.66 -18.54
CA LEU A 91 -13.38 -13.72 -18.60
C LEU A 91 -13.66 -13.06 -17.24
N ALA A 92 -13.66 -13.83 -16.15
CA ALA A 92 -13.89 -13.31 -14.81
C ALA A 92 -12.82 -12.28 -14.41
N VAL A 93 -11.57 -12.48 -14.83
CA VAL A 93 -10.48 -11.54 -14.56
C VAL A 93 -10.55 -10.30 -15.43
N THR A 94 -10.95 -10.42 -16.70
CA THR A 94 -11.20 -9.25 -17.55
C THR A 94 -12.36 -8.40 -17.06
N VAL A 95 -13.33 -8.97 -16.36
CA VAL A 95 -14.46 -8.24 -15.75
C VAL A 95 -14.06 -7.61 -14.40
N MET A 96 -13.10 -8.19 -13.69
CA MET A 96 -12.62 -7.68 -12.40
C MET A 96 -11.62 -6.51 -12.54
N GLN A 97 -10.90 -6.47 -13.66
CA GLN A 97 -9.95 -5.40 -14.01
C GLN A 97 -10.65 -4.13 -14.49
#